data_AF-A0A9C5ZDD3-F1
#
_entry.id   AF-A0A9C5ZDD3-F1
#
_cell.length_a   1.000
_cell.length_b   1.000
_cell.length_c   1.000
_cell.angle_alpha   90.00
_cell.angle_beta   90.00
_cell.angle_gamma   90.00
#
_symmetry.space_group_name_H-M   'P 1'
#
loop_
_entity.id
_entity.type
_entity.pdbx_description
1 polymer ?
#
loop_
_entity_poly.entity_id
_entity_poly.type
_entity_poly.pdbx_seq_one_letter_code
_entity_poly.pdbx_strand_id
1 'polypeptide(L)'
;MSTSITKIDDESDHNATYEIYQNPSRSSNIPNDIIEIFEYLSTNSKIVFKSQPRTEPELLLNEKVKLAQDIYERNPQTFLVQFGMYLQENHLQNFARLAIAQSDQELHHIIRDYQTKLKTRQQDIKNRRYAALQKLIKEGEHFSEQEMMKRAPELYQELVGHYLSLAEIKERYSYDVRNTNFSGILIHTLECKELSEVLEKAAFIITSS
;
A
#
# COMPACT_ATOMS: atom_id res chain seq x y z
N MET A 1 -19.78 14.65 -62.81
CA MET A 1 -18.57 13.81 -62.84
C MET A 1 -17.42 14.66 -62.34
N SER A 2 -17.27 14.77 -61.02
CA SER A 2 -16.23 15.55 -60.38
C SER A 2 -15.64 14.70 -59.27
N THR A 3 -14.40 14.29 -59.44
CA THR A 3 -13.58 13.69 -58.38
C THR A 3 -12.92 14.81 -57.60
N SER A 4 -13.06 14.77 -56.27
CA SER A 4 -12.26 15.57 -55.34
C SER A 4 -11.90 14.69 -54.17
N ILE A 5 -10.60 14.50 -54.02
CA ILE A 5 -9.94 13.78 -52.93
C ILE A 5 -10.00 14.67 -51.69
N THR A 6 -10.55 14.17 -50.60
CA THR A 6 -10.43 14.79 -49.27
C THR A 6 -9.80 13.81 -48.30
N LYS A 7 -8.86 14.37 -47.53
CA LYS A 7 -7.92 13.73 -46.61
C LYS A 7 -8.61 12.84 -45.58
N ILE A 8 -7.95 11.72 -45.34
CA ILE A 8 -8.03 10.91 -44.13
C ILE A 8 -7.24 11.68 -43.06
N ASP A 9 -7.85 11.97 -41.92
CA ASP A 9 -7.15 12.19 -40.66
C ASP A 9 -7.97 11.47 -39.56
N ASP A 10 -7.24 10.65 -38.82
CA ASP A 10 -7.69 9.64 -37.86
C ASP A 10 -8.25 10.23 -36.57
N GLU A 11 -9.51 9.94 -36.25
CA GLU A 11 -10.05 10.00 -34.87
C GLU A 11 -11.09 8.88 -34.70
N SER A 12 -10.64 7.63 -34.67
CA SER A 12 -11.49 6.48 -34.34
C SER A 12 -10.70 5.42 -33.60
N ASP A 13 -10.28 5.72 -32.37
CA ASP A 13 -9.67 4.68 -31.52
C ASP A 13 -9.94 4.84 -30.01
N HIS A 14 -11.03 5.51 -29.62
CA HIS A 14 -11.43 5.62 -28.20
C HIS A 14 -12.79 5.02 -27.84
N ASN A 15 -13.50 4.42 -28.80
CA ASN A 15 -14.80 3.82 -28.53
C ASN A 15 -14.80 2.29 -28.38
N ALA A 16 -13.64 1.63 -28.46
CA ALA A 16 -13.53 0.17 -28.35
C ALA A 16 -13.45 -0.38 -26.91
N THR A 17 -13.45 0.49 -25.88
CA THR A 17 -13.23 0.07 -24.48
C THR A 17 -14.43 0.28 -23.55
N TYR A 18 -15.50 0.95 -24.00
CA TYR A 18 -16.62 1.33 -23.13
C TYR A 18 -17.95 0.58 -23.36
N GLU A 19 -18.01 -0.39 -24.28
CA GLU A 19 -19.26 -1.06 -24.68
C GLU A 19 -19.50 -2.48 -24.09
N ILE A 20 -18.71 -2.95 -23.12
CA ILE A 20 -18.85 -4.35 -22.60
C ILE A 20 -19.75 -4.49 -21.36
N TYR A 21 -20.24 -3.40 -20.76
CA TYR A 21 -20.97 -3.48 -19.47
C TYR A 21 -22.45 -3.13 -19.55
N GLN A 22 -23.18 -3.76 -20.48
CA GLN A 22 -24.63 -3.86 -20.35
C GLN A 22 -25.08 -5.28 -20.69
N ASN A 23 -25.29 -6.09 -19.64
CA ASN A 23 -26.12 -7.28 -19.77
C ASN A 23 -27.10 -7.31 -18.59
N PRO A 24 -28.39 -7.03 -18.80
CA PRO A 24 -29.37 -6.98 -17.73
C PRO A 24 -29.96 -8.37 -17.46
N SER A 25 -30.12 -8.68 -16.16
CA SER A 25 -31.10 -9.62 -15.61
C SER A 25 -30.77 -11.12 -15.69
N ARG A 26 -29.99 -11.62 -14.72
CA ARG A 26 -30.17 -12.98 -14.18
C ARG A 26 -31.02 -12.88 -12.91
N SER A 27 -32.15 -13.58 -12.87
CA SER A 27 -33.04 -13.62 -11.70
C SER A 27 -32.28 -14.06 -10.43
N SER A 28 -32.26 -13.19 -9.42
CA SER A 28 -31.48 -13.29 -8.19
C SER A 28 -32.01 -14.37 -7.23
N ASN A 29 -31.53 -15.61 -7.35
CA ASN A 29 -31.59 -16.59 -6.26
C ASN A 29 -30.29 -16.51 -5.45
N ILE A 30 -30.08 -15.38 -4.77
CA ILE A 30 -28.95 -15.21 -3.85
C ILE A 30 -29.34 -15.85 -2.50
N PRO A 31 -28.55 -16.79 -1.96
CA PRO A 31 -28.81 -17.37 -0.64
C PRO A 31 -28.83 -16.28 0.44
N ASN A 32 -29.73 -16.41 1.44
CA ASN A 32 -29.85 -15.42 2.52
C ASN A 32 -28.53 -15.20 3.27
N ASP A 33 -27.75 -16.28 3.44
CA ASP A 33 -26.40 -16.26 4.01
C ASP A 33 -25.45 -15.28 3.30
N ILE A 34 -25.62 -15.07 2.00
CA ILE A 34 -24.79 -14.17 1.20
C ILE A 34 -25.26 -12.72 1.34
N ILE A 35 -26.56 -12.49 1.52
CA ILE A 35 -27.13 -11.17 1.76
C ILE A 35 -26.63 -10.63 3.10
N GLU A 36 -26.62 -11.47 4.15
CA GLU A 36 -26.07 -11.12 5.47
C GLU A 36 -24.58 -10.72 5.39
N ILE A 37 -23.82 -11.34 4.48
CA ILE A 37 -22.41 -10.98 4.25
C ILE A 37 -22.29 -9.58 3.64
N PHE A 38 -23.19 -9.18 2.73
CA PHE A 38 -23.16 -7.83 2.15
C PHE A 38 -23.43 -6.76 3.22
N GLU A 39 -24.41 -7.01 4.10
CA GLU A 39 -24.71 -6.13 5.23
C GLU A 39 -23.51 -6.03 6.20
N TYR A 40 -22.90 -7.16 6.52
CA TYR A 40 -21.68 -7.19 7.34
C TYR A 40 -20.55 -6.35 6.73
N LEU A 41 -20.28 -6.51 5.43
CA LEU A 41 -19.23 -5.75 4.74
C LEU A 41 -19.54 -4.25 4.71
N SER A 42 -20.81 -3.87 4.53
CA SER A 42 -21.23 -2.48 4.46
C SER A 42 -20.98 -1.69 5.76
N THR A 43 -20.94 -2.38 6.90
CA THR A 43 -20.66 -1.80 8.23
C THR A 43 -19.17 -1.52 8.44
N ASN A 44 -18.28 -2.11 7.63
CA ASN A 44 -16.84 -1.97 7.80
C ASN A 44 -16.30 -0.69 7.13
N SER A 45 -15.85 0.27 7.94
CA SER A 45 -15.31 1.55 7.47
C SER A 45 -13.97 1.45 6.72
N LYS A 46 -13.27 0.31 6.79
CA LYS A 46 -11.99 0.10 6.09
C LYS A 46 -12.16 -0.37 4.65
N ILE A 47 -13.38 -0.69 4.23
CA ILE A 47 -13.66 -1.19 2.88
C ILE A 47 -13.97 -0.02 1.97
N VAL A 48 -13.23 0.07 0.87
CA VAL A 48 -13.50 1.05 -0.19
C VAL A 48 -14.33 0.35 -1.27
N PHE A 49 -15.62 0.68 -1.32
CA PHE A 49 -16.56 0.13 -2.29
C PHE A 49 -16.43 0.80 -3.66
N LYS A 50 -16.12 2.10 -3.69
CA LYS A 50 -15.92 2.90 -4.90
C LYS A 50 -14.85 3.96 -4.65
N SER A 51 -14.02 4.24 -5.64
CA SER A 51 -13.10 5.39 -5.60
C SER A 51 -13.91 6.68 -5.76
N GLN A 52 -14.17 7.36 -4.65
CA GLN A 52 -14.87 8.64 -4.63
C GLN A 52 -13.88 9.81 -4.52
N PRO A 53 -14.12 10.95 -5.21
CA PRO A 53 -13.36 12.17 -4.97
C PRO A 53 -13.70 12.74 -3.58
N ARG A 54 -12.76 13.49 -2.96
CA ARG A 54 -12.92 14.05 -1.61
C ARG A 54 -14.17 14.95 -1.41
N THR A 55 -14.75 15.44 -2.50
CA THR A 55 -15.91 16.35 -2.50
C THR A 55 -17.25 15.60 -2.48
N GLU A 56 -17.26 14.28 -2.71
CA GLU A 56 -18.49 13.48 -2.76
C GLU A 56 -18.84 12.96 -1.36
N PRO A 57 -20.15 12.92 -0.99
CA PRO A 57 -20.57 12.35 0.28
C PRO A 57 -20.23 10.86 0.39
N GLU A 58 -19.99 10.39 1.63
CA GLU A 58 -19.76 8.97 1.90
C GLU A 58 -20.98 8.14 1.46
N LEU A 59 -20.70 7.00 0.83
CA LEU A 59 -21.75 6.06 0.40
C LEU A 59 -22.65 5.64 1.56
N LEU A 60 -23.96 5.67 1.33
CA LEU A 60 -24.95 5.16 2.27
C LEU A 60 -24.83 3.64 2.42
N LEU A 61 -25.23 3.11 3.57
CA LEU A 61 -25.16 1.66 3.86
C LEU A 61 -25.87 0.83 2.78
N ASN A 62 -27.07 1.26 2.38
CA ASN A 62 -27.88 0.60 1.35
C ASN A 62 -27.19 0.62 -0.02
N GLU A 63 -26.44 1.68 -0.34
CA GLU A 63 -25.70 1.77 -1.61
C GLU A 63 -24.50 0.83 -1.62
N LYS A 64 -23.80 0.70 -0.48
CA LYS A 64 -22.71 -0.27 -0.31
C LYS A 64 -23.20 -1.71 -0.48
N VAL A 65 -24.34 -2.06 0.12
CA VAL A 65 -24.96 -3.38 -0.02
C VAL A 65 -25.34 -3.67 -1.47
N LYS A 66 -25.98 -2.73 -2.16
CA LYS A 66 -26.33 -2.88 -3.59
C LYS A 66 -25.09 -3.08 -4.45
N LEU A 67 -24.03 -2.31 -4.22
CA LEU A 67 -22.80 -2.46 -4.99
C LEU A 67 -22.13 -3.82 -4.75
N ALA A 68 -22.11 -4.28 -3.49
CA ALA A 68 -21.61 -5.61 -3.14
C ALA A 68 -22.40 -6.72 -3.85
N GLN A 69 -23.74 -6.59 -3.88
CA GLN A 69 -24.63 -7.49 -4.60
C GLN A 69 -24.35 -7.47 -6.10
N ASP A 70 -24.26 -6.29 -6.72
CA ASP A 70 -23.98 -6.15 -8.16
C ASP A 70 -22.65 -6.81 -8.55
N ILE A 71 -21.61 -6.66 -7.72
CA ILE A 71 -20.30 -7.29 -7.95
C ILE A 71 -20.42 -8.82 -7.85
N TYR A 72 -21.15 -9.32 -6.86
CA TYR A 72 -21.35 -10.76 -6.68
C TYR A 72 -22.16 -11.39 -7.82
N GLU A 73 -23.26 -10.77 -8.24
CA GLU A 73 -24.10 -11.26 -9.34
C GLU A 73 -23.35 -11.30 -10.67
N ARG A 74 -22.42 -10.36 -10.89
CA ARG A 74 -21.52 -10.36 -12.06
C ARG A 74 -20.53 -11.51 -12.01
N ASN A 75 -19.77 -11.61 -10.91
CA ASN A 75 -18.81 -12.70 -10.71
C ASN A 75 -18.49 -12.91 -9.20
N PRO A 76 -18.86 -14.07 -8.62
CA PRO A 76 -18.53 -14.43 -7.24
C PRO A 76 -17.03 -14.43 -6.93
N GLN A 77 -16.18 -14.77 -7.89
CA GLN A 77 -14.73 -14.80 -7.74
C GLN A 77 -14.18 -13.37 -7.60
N THR A 78 -14.66 -12.43 -8.44
CA THR A 78 -14.29 -11.01 -8.35
C THR A 78 -14.70 -10.41 -7.01
N PHE A 79 -15.89 -10.78 -6.54
CA PHE A 79 -16.35 -10.42 -5.20
C PHE A 79 -15.37 -10.89 -4.11
N LEU A 80 -14.94 -12.16 -4.15
CA LEU A 80 -13.96 -12.68 -3.18
C LEU A 80 -12.59 -12.02 -3.29
N VAL A 81 -12.12 -11.68 -4.49
CA VAL A 81 -10.84 -10.98 -4.65
C VAL A 81 -10.87 -9.60 -3.99
N GLN A 82 -11.97 -8.86 -4.17
CA GLN A 82 -12.13 -7.52 -3.61
C GLN A 82 -12.38 -7.52 -2.10
N PHE A 83 -13.31 -8.36 -1.63
CA PHE A 83 -13.80 -8.32 -0.25
C PHE A 83 -13.27 -9.44 0.64
N GLY A 84 -12.61 -10.47 0.08
CA GLY A 84 -12.21 -11.68 0.79
C GLY A 84 -11.28 -11.45 1.98
N MET A 85 -10.49 -10.37 1.97
CA MET A 85 -9.62 -10.01 3.10
C MET A 85 -10.37 -9.52 4.35
N TYR A 86 -11.65 -9.20 4.20
CA TYR A 86 -12.53 -8.68 5.25
C TYR A 86 -13.57 -9.71 5.71
N LEU A 87 -13.63 -10.89 5.08
CA LEU A 87 -14.56 -11.95 5.45
C LEU A 87 -14.09 -12.71 6.70
N GLN A 88 -15.06 -13.22 7.46
CA GLN A 88 -14.84 -14.09 8.60
C GLN A 88 -14.84 -15.57 8.19
N GLU A 89 -14.36 -16.45 9.08
CA GLU A 89 -14.30 -17.89 8.81
C GLU A 89 -15.69 -18.48 8.45
N ASN A 90 -16.74 -18.06 9.16
CA ASN A 90 -18.12 -18.50 8.89
C ASN A 90 -18.57 -18.11 7.48
N HIS A 91 -18.25 -16.89 7.03
CA HIS A 91 -18.59 -16.41 5.68
C HIS A 91 -17.89 -17.25 4.62
N LEU A 92 -16.59 -17.53 4.82
CA LEU A 92 -15.80 -18.37 3.92
C LEU A 92 -16.32 -19.82 3.87
N GLN A 93 -16.84 -20.36 4.98
CA GLN A 93 -17.49 -21.68 4.99
C GLN A 93 -18.77 -21.69 4.14
N ASN A 94 -19.58 -20.63 4.20
CA ASN A 94 -20.78 -20.52 3.37
C ASN A 94 -20.41 -20.50 1.87
N PHE A 95 -19.41 -19.70 1.49
CA PHE A 95 -18.86 -19.70 0.13
C PHE A 95 -18.31 -21.08 -0.28
N ALA A 96 -17.64 -21.80 0.63
CA ALA A 96 -17.11 -23.13 0.32
C ALA A 96 -18.22 -24.14 0.00
N ARG A 97 -19.34 -24.11 0.74
CA ARG A 97 -20.51 -24.96 0.46
C ARG A 97 -21.10 -24.65 -0.92
N LEU A 98 -21.20 -23.36 -1.26
CA LEU A 98 -21.70 -22.93 -2.57
C LEU A 98 -20.77 -23.32 -3.71
N ALA A 99 -19.45 -23.21 -3.52
CA ALA A 99 -18.45 -23.64 -4.51
C ALA A 99 -18.54 -25.14 -4.81
N ILE A 100 -18.76 -25.97 -3.78
CA ILE A 100 -18.97 -27.41 -3.93
C ILE A 100 -20.26 -27.69 -4.71
N ALA A 101 -21.36 -27.02 -4.36
CA ALA A 101 -22.65 -27.20 -5.04
C ALA A 101 -22.59 -26.81 -6.53
N GLN A 102 -21.78 -25.81 -6.87
CA GLN A 102 -21.60 -25.32 -8.25
C GLN A 102 -20.45 -26.00 -9.01
N SER A 103 -19.69 -26.88 -8.34
CA SER A 103 -18.48 -27.53 -8.89
C SER A 103 -17.41 -26.55 -9.42
N ASP A 104 -17.32 -25.36 -8.82
CA ASP A 104 -16.35 -24.33 -9.22
C ASP A 104 -15.01 -24.54 -8.49
N GLN A 105 -14.04 -25.09 -9.21
CA GLN A 105 -12.71 -25.36 -8.67
C GLN A 105 -11.92 -24.08 -8.36
N GLU A 106 -12.01 -23.06 -9.21
CA GLU A 106 -11.28 -21.80 -9.03
C GLU A 106 -11.76 -21.09 -7.77
N LEU A 107 -13.08 -21.02 -7.58
CA LEU A 107 -13.69 -20.45 -6.39
C LEU A 107 -13.24 -21.19 -5.13
N HIS A 108 -13.19 -22.53 -5.17
CA HIS A 108 -12.71 -23.34 -4.06
C HIS A 108 -11.23 -23.05 -3.71
N HIS A 109 -10.37 -22.86 -4.71
CA HIS A 109 -8.97 -22.47 -4.50
C HIS A 109 -8.86 -21.10 -3.82
N ILE A 110 -9.58 -20.10 -4.32
CA ILE A 110 -9.59 -18.75 -3.75
C ILE A 110 -10.05 -18.77 -2.27
N ILE A 111 -11.11 -19.50 -1.96
CA ILE A 111 -11.64 -19.61 -0.60
C ILE A 111 -10.61 -20.25 0.33
N ARG A 112 -9.96 -21.34 -0.11
CA ARG A 112 -8.91 -22.00 0.67
C ARG A 112 -7.75 -21.04 0.97
N ASP A 113 -7.33 -20.23 0.02
CA ASP A 113 -6.29 -19.22 0.23
C ASP A 113 -6.68 -18.16 1.25
N TYR A 114 -7.94 -17.72 1.26
CA TYR A 114 -8.41 -16.79 2.28
C TYR A 114 -8.51 -17.44 3.66
N GLN A 115 -8.91 -18.71 3.75
CA GLN A 115 -8.94 -19.45 5.01
C GLN A 115 -7.53 -19.64 5.61
N THR A 116 -6.52 -19.93 4.78
CA THR A 116 -5.13 -20.03 5.25
C THR A 116 -4.61 -18.67 5.70
N LYS A 117 -4.82 -17.63 4.88
CA LYS A 117 -4.46 -16.24 5.22
C LYS A 117 -5.11 -15.78 6.52
N LEU A 118 -6.38 -16.11 6.78
CA LEU A 118 -7.05 -15.72 8.02
C LEU A 118 -6.30 -16.24 9.26
N LYS A 119 -5.70 -17.44 9.16
CA LYS A 119 -4.94 -18.10 10.24
C LYS A 119 -3.49 -17.60 10.32
N THR A 120 -2.83 -17.35 9.19
CA THR A 120 -1.39 -17.02 9.15
C THR A 120 -1.08 -15.52 9.08
N ARG A 121 -2.04 -14.66 8.74
CA ARG A 121 -1.83 -13.24 8.42
C ARG A 121 -0.97 -12.49 9.43
N GLN A 122 -1.20 -12.70 10.72
CA GLN A 122 -0.40 -12.03 11.77
C GLN A 122 1.07 -12.46 11.74
N GLN A 123 1.31 -13.76 11.57
CA GLN A 123 2.66 -14.29 11.45
C GLN A 123 3.30 -13.86 10.13
N ASP A 124 2.57 -13.83 9.03
CA ASP A 124 3.07 -13.40 7.73
C ASP A 124 3.50 -11.92 7.75
N ILE A 125 2.73 -11.06 8.43
CA ILE A 125 3.10 -9.65 8.63
C ILE A 125 4.40 -9.55 9.43
N LYS A 126 4.54 -10.32 10.52
CA LYS A 126 5.76 -10.35 11.35
C LYS A 126 6.95 -10.85 10.54
N ASN A 127 6.79 -11.96 9.81
CA ASN A 127 7.82 -12.54 8.96
C ASN A 127 8.27 -11.58 7.87
N ARG A 128 7.33 -10.90 7.20
CA ARG A 128 7.66 -9.89 6.18
C ARG A 128 8.41 -8.70 6.75
N ARG A 129 7.97 -8.18 7.91
CA ARG A 129 8.67 -7.09 8.62
C ARG A 129 10.06 -7.50 9.05
N TYR A 130 10.20 -8.72 9.57
CA TYR A 130 11.50 -9.28 9.94
C TYR A 130 12.42 -9.43 8.73
N ALA A 131 11.93 -9.97 7.62
CA ALA A 131 12.71 -10.08 6.39
C ALA A 131 13.17 -8.71 5.86
N ALA A 132 12.29 -7.71 5.90
CA ALA A 132 12.64 -6.34 5.55
C ALA A 132 13.72 -5.77 6.49
N LEU A 133 13.58 -5.98 7.81
CA LEU A 133 14.59 -5.57 8.79
C LEU A 133 15.96 -6.24 8.52
N GLN A 134 15.97 -7.55 8.28
CA GLN A 134 17.20 -8.28 7.96
C GLN A 134 17.86 -7.77 6.68
N LYS A 135 17.07 -7.40 5.67
CA LYS A 135 17.58 -6.76 4.46
C LYS A 135 18.26 -5.42 4.78
N LEU A 136 17.61 -4.56 5.57
CA LEU A 136 18.19 -3.27 5.99
C LEU A 136 19.48 -3.43 6.79
N ILE A 137 19.55 -4.45 7.67
CA ILE A 137 20.77 -4.76 8.43
C ILE A 137 21.88 -5.23 7.49
N LYS A 138 21.57 -6.10 6.53
CA LYS A 138 22.55 -6.64 5.57
C LYS A 138 23.11 -5.56 4.65
N GLU A 139 22.29 -4.61 4.22
CA GLU A 139 22.71 -3.48 3.40
C GLU A 139 23.56 -2.47 4.20
N GLY A 140 23.36 -2.38 5.52
CA GLY A 140 24.21 -1.63 6.45
C GLY A 140 24.06 -0.11 6.41
N GLU A 141 23.47 0.44 5.35
CA GLU A 141 23.26 1.88 5.16
C GLU A 141 22.22 2.45 6.12
N HIS A 142 21.06 1.79 6.22
CA HIS A 142 19.91 2.29 7.01
C HIS A 142 20.16 2.36 8.52
N PHE A 143 21.12 1.62 9.07
CA PHE A 143 21.48 1.71 10.51
C PHE A 143 22.87 2.32 10.72
N SER A 144 23.42 2.96 9.69
CA SER A 144 24.63 3.75 9.84
C SER A 144 24.37 4.94 10.78
N GLU A 145 25.41 5.33 11.52
CA GLU A 145 25.36 6.46 12.43
C GLU A 145 24.94 7.75 11.72
N GLN A 146 25.47 7.98 10.51
CA GLN A 146 25.12 9.13 9.67
C GLN A 146 23.63 9.16 9.32
N GLU A 147 23.04 8.04 8.89
CA GLU A 147 21.61 7.96 8.59
C GLU A 147 20.74 8.07 9.84
N MET A 148 21.20 7.57 10.99
CA MET A 148 20.49 7.75 12.27
C MET A 148 20.46 9.22 12.69
N MET A 149 21.60 9.91 12.59
CA MET A 149 21.73 11.34 12.85
C MET A 149 20.85 12.17 11.92
N LYS A 150 20.84 11.90 10.61
CA LYS A 150 19.99 12.60 9.63
C LYS A 150 18.49 12.46 9.95
N ARG A 151 18.04 11.29 10.40
CA ARG A 151 16.62 11.01 10.69
C ARG A 151 16.12 11.63 11.98
N ALA A 152 16.93 11.62 13.04
CA ALA A 152 16.55 12.18 14.34
C ALA A 152 17.73 12.90 14.99
N PRO A 153 18.05 14.13 14.53
CA PRO A 153 19.25 14.85 14.96
C PRO A 153 19.25 15.22 16.45
N GLU A 154 18.11 15.61 17.01
CA GLU A 154 17.97 15.96 18.43
C GLU A 154 18.24 14.76 19.33
N LEU A 155 17.63 13.62 19.01
CA LEU A 155 17.83 12.36 19.73
C LEU A 155 19.27 11.87 19.63
N TYR A 156 19.88 12.02 18.45
CA TYR A 156 21.29 11.69 18.25
C TYR A 156 22.19 12.56 19.12
N GLN A 157 21.93 13.87 19.16
CA GLN A 157 22.68 14.80 19.98
C GLN A 157 22.58 14.42 21.47
N GLU A 158 21.38 14.15 21.98
CA GLU A 158 21.13 13.73 23.37
C GLU A 158 21.86 12.43 23.74
N LEU A 159 21.74 11.39 22.91
CA LEU A 159 22.21 10.04 23.25
C LEU A 159 23.67 9.77 22.87
N VAL A 160 24.21 10.48 21.88
CA VAL A 160 25.55 10.23 21.32
C VAL A 160 26.35 11.53 21.31
N GLY A 161 25.84 12.57 20.64
CA GLY A 161 26.58 13.79 20.31
C GLY A 161 27.23 14.50 21.51
N HIS A 162 26.53 14.66 22.64
CA HIS A 162 27.06 15.32 23.84
C HIS A 162 28.25 14.58 24.49
N TYR A 163 28.39 13.28 24.22
CA TYR A 163 29.44 12.45 24.80
C TYR A 163 30.67 12.34 23.91
N LEU A 164 30.64 12.91 22.70
CA LEU A 164 31.77 12.89 21.78
C LEU A 164 32.76 14.00 22.09
N SER A 165 34.04 13.63 22.18
CA SER A 165 35.12 14.61 22.24
C SER A 165 35.34 15.28 20.89
N LEU A 166 35.92 16.48 20.90
CA LEU A 166 36.28 17.21 19.68
C LEU A 166 37.22 16.41 18.76
N ALA A 167 38.06 15.55 19.33
CA ALA A 167 38.94 14.68 18.56
C ALA A 167 38.14 13.57 17.82
N GLU A 168 37.22 12.90 18.51
CA GLU A 168 36.36 11.86 17.93
C GLU A 168 35.43 12.43 16.87
N ILE A 169 34.86 13.62 17.11
CA ILE A 169 34.07 14.35 16.11
C ILE A 169 34.93 14.56 14.86
N LYS A 170 36.13 15.12 14.99
CA LYS A 170 37.00 15.42 13.85
C LYS A 170 37.38 14.16 13.06
N GLU A 171 37.62 13.04 13.74
CA GLU A 171 37.91 11.76 13.10
C GLU A 171 36.70 11.22 12.32
N ARG A 172 35.50 11.28 12.91
CA ARG A 172 34.25 10.81 12.28
C ARG A 172 33.82 11.65 11.07
N TYR A 173 34.07 12.96 11.13
CA TYR A 173 33.81 13.88 10.00
C TYR A 173 35.02 14.01 9.06
N SER A 174 36.09 13.22 9.28
CA SER A 174 37.23 13.22 8.37
C SER A 174 36.82 12.51 7.07
N TYR A 175 36.92 13.24 5.97
CA TYR A 175 36.63 12.70 4.64
C TYR A 175 37.92 12.21 3.98
N ASP A 176 37.87 11.04 3.35
CA ASP A 176 38.99 10.57 2.54
C ASP A 176 39.01 11.31 1.19
N VAL A 177 39.73 12.43 1.19
CA VAL A 177 39.93 13.29 0.01
C VAL A 177 40.72 12.58 -1.09
N ARG A 178 41.43 11.47 -0.79
CA ARG A 178 42.33 10.82 -1.76
C ARG A 178 41.66 9.79 -2.65
N ASN A 179 40.53 9.23 -2.22
CA ASN A 179 39.82 8.17 -2.96
C ASN A 179 38.49 8.62 -3.56
N THR A 180 38.26 9.93 -3.75
CA THR A 180 36.96 10.47 -4.14
C THR A 180 37.08 11.49 -5.28
N ASN A 181 36.04 11.55 -6.12
CA ASN A 181 35.94 12.53 -7.20
C ASN A 181 35.59 13.92 -6.61
N PHE A 182 35.87 14.99 -7.35
CA PHE A 182 35.52 16.36 -6.98
C PHE A 182 34.05 16.53 -6.59
N SER A 183 33.14 15.88 -7.32
CA SER A 183 31.72 15.87 -6.97
C SER A 183 31.46 15.25 -5.58
N GLY A 184 32.19 14.21 -5.20
CA GLY A 184 32.05 13.57 -3.89
C GLY A 184 32.51 14.50 -2.77
N ILE A 185 33.63 15.20 -2.97
CA ILE A 185 34.14 16.20 -2.03
C ILE A 185 33.09 17.30 -1.83
N LEU A 186 32.52 17.85 -2.91
CA LEU A 186 31.51 18.90 -2.81
C LEU A 186 30.26 18.43 -2.07
N ILE A 187 29.72 17.25 -2.42
CA ILE A 187 28.54 16.69 -1.75
C ILE A 187 28.83 16.52 -0.25
N HIS A 188 29.97 15.93 0.12
CA HIS A 188 30.35 15.78 1.51
C HIS A 188 30.43 17.13 2.25
N THR A 189 31.04 18.16 1.64
CA THR A 189 31.11 19.49 2.28
C THR A 189 29.74 20.11 2.50
N LEU A 190 28.79 19.90 1.57
CA LEU A 190 27.42 20.38 1.71
C LEU A 190 26.69 19.62 2.81
N GLU A 191 26.80 18.28 2.83
CA GLU A 191 26.20 17.43 3.87
C GLU A 191 26.73 17.78 5.27
N CYS A 192 28.04 17.99 5.42
CA CYS A 192 28.62 18.40 6.71
C CYS A 192 28.08 19.74 7.19
N LYS A 193 27.90 20.70 6.27
CA LYS A 193 27.38 22.01 6.62
C LYS A 193 25.93 21.92 7.06
N GLU A 194 25.09 21.22 6.30
CA GLU A 194 23.69 20.99 6.65
C GLU A 194 23.56 20.28 8.01
N LEU A 195 24.38 19.25 8.23
CA LEU A 195 24.44 18.53 9.50
C LEU A 195 24.85 19.43 10.67
N SER A 196 25.87 20.28 10.51
CA SER A 196 26.28 21.22 11.56
C SER A 196 25.17 22.19 11.93
N GLU A 197 24.45 22.74 10.95
CA GLU A 197 23.35 23.67 11.19
C GLU A 197 22.19 23.00 11.95
N VAL A 198 21.90 21.74 11.63
CA VAL A 198 20.84 20.96 12.29
C VAL A 198 21.24 20.61 13.73
N LEU A 199 22.49 20.21 13.97
CA LEU A 199 22.99 19.90 15.30
C LEU A 199 23.08 21.14 16.20
N GLU A 200 23.50 22.29 15.66
CA GLU A 200 23.51 23.55 16.41
C GLU A 200 22.11 23.96 16.86
N LYS A 201 21.11 23.82 15.99
CA LYS A 201 19.70 24.06 16.33
C LYS A 201 19.21 23.09 17.40
N ALA A 202 19.52 21.80 17.27
CA ALA A 202 19.15 20.79 18.24
C ALA A 202 19.79 21.04 19.63
N ALA A 203 21.09 21.37 19.67
CA ALA A 203 21.80 21.69 20.90
C ALA A 203 21.27 22.95 21.58
N PHE A 204 20.89 23.97 20.80
CA PHE A 204 20.23 25.16 21.33
C PHE A 204 18.90 24.85 22.02
N ILE A 205 18.09 23.96 21.44
CA ILE A 205 16.79 23.56 22.02
C ILE A 205 17.00 22.81 23.34
N ILE A 206 17.94 21.88 23.39
CA ILE A 206 18.26 21.10 24.60
C ILE A 206 18.81 22.00 25.72
N THR A 207 19.63 23.00 25.39
CA THR A 207 20.18 23.94 26.39
C THR A 207 19.21 25.03 26.83
N SER A 208 18.13 25.26 26.08
CA SER A 208 17.08 26.24 26.38
C SER A 208 15.86 25.66 27.11
N SER A 209 15.82 24.33 27.27
CA SER A 209 14.76 23.59 27.96
C SER A 209 15.16 23.26 29.40
#